data_AF-A0A938Z5P7-F1
#
_entry.id   AF-A0A938Z5P7-F1
#
_cell.length_a   1.000
_cell.length_b   1.000
_cell.length_c   1.000
_cell.angle_alpha   90.00
_cell.angle_beta   90.00
_cell.angle_gamma   90.00
#
_symmetry.space_group_name_H-M   'P 1'
#
loop_
_entity.id
_entity.type
_entity.pdbx_description
1 polymer ?
#
loop_
_entity_poly.entity_id
_entity_poly.type
_entity_poly.pdbx_seq_one_letter_code
_entity_poly.pdbx_strand_id
1 'polypeptide(L)'
;MNVKETATAIVELIGGKENIAHLEHCSTRLRFTLKDNSLVQKDALEKVDGVIGVRQNVQCQVIIGNDVVEVYDEVMNVLGHELTADGGSEGKQKQSWGAVLLDFIISIFQPLIPAVAGGGVLKSLLLLASVTGLMDNTSQTYQILNLIGGAPLYFLPILVAITTANKLKVNQLVAVSAVGALILPELTTLLTDGAAFMGFGLQNIAYASQVFPAILTVLFYAQIEKLFTRISPKPIRIFFVPMMSLVITVPVALLILGPLGFEVGTIFSAAIIWLYAHLGWVATGILAAVLPLMVVTGMHKAMIPYA
;
A
#
# COMPACT_ATOMS: atom_id res chain seq x y z
N MET A 1 5.09 33.19 -5.61
CA MET A 1 5.71 31.87 -5.46
C MET A 1 5.67 31.07 -6.76
N ASN A 2 6.84 30.88 -7.37
CA ASN A 2 7.06 29.88 -8.40
C ASN A 2 7.48 28.57 -7.73
N VAL A 3 6.56 27.60 -7.68
CA VAL A 3 6.70 26.32 -6.95
C VAL A 3 7.99 25.58 -7.32
N LYS A 4 8.38 25.61 -8.59
CA LYS A 4 9.56 24.92 -9.10
C LYS A 4 10.87 25.54 -8.67
N GLU A 5 10.95 26.87 -8.74
CA GLU A 5 12.13 27.60 -8.26
C GLU A 5 12.27 27.47 -6.74
N THR A 6 11.15 27.54 -6.00
CA THR A 6 11.12 27.31 -4.55
C THR A 6 11.60 25.89 -4.20
N ALA A 7 11.12 24.86 -4.91
CA ALA A 7 11.52 23.47 -4.68
C ALA A 7 13.02 23.24 -4.93
N THR A 8 13.55 23.71 -6.08
CA THR A 8 14.98 23.59 -6.40
C THR A 8 15.85 24.32 -5.39
N ALA A 9 15.50 25.56 -5.05
CA ALA A 9 16.24 26.35 -4.06
C ALA A 9 16.25 25.66 -2.68
N ILE A 10 15.13 25.06 -2.25
CA ILE A 10 15.07 24.32 -0.99
C ILE A 10 16.03 23.13 -1.02
N VAL A 11 16.07 22.34 -2.09
CA VAL A 11 16.95 21.16 -2.22
C VAL A 11 18.42 21.56 -2.21
N GLU A 12 18.80 22.63 -2.90
CA GLU A 12 20.18 23.13 -2.91
C GLU A 12 20.61 23.60 -1.51
N LEU A 13 19.76 24.41 -0.85
CA LEU A 13 20.10 25.04 0.43
C LEU A 13 20.09 24.08 1.63
N ILE A 14 19.53 22.87 1.50
CA ILE A 14 19.63 21.80 2.51
C ILE A 14 20.82 20.86 2.30
N GLY A 15 21.74 21.17 1.38
CA GLY A 15 22.92 20.35 1.10
C GLY A 15 22.76 19.35 -0.05
N GLY A 16 21.74 19.52 -0.89
CA GLY A 16 21.49 18.71 -2.08
C GLY A 16 20.80 17.37 -1.81
N LYS A 17 20.47 16.66 -2.89
CA LYS A 17 19.79 15.35 -2.87
C LYS A 17 20.53 14.32 -2.02
N GLU A 18 21.85 14.30 -2.11
CA GLU A 18 22.75 13.39 -1.38
C GLU A 18 22.56 13.47 0.15
N ASN A 19 22.21 14.65 0.65
CA ASN A 19 22.03 14.91 2.08
C ASN A 19 20.64 14.52 2.61
N ILE A 20 19.68 14.21 1.74
CA ILE A 20 18.30 13.90 2.14
C ILE A 20 18.16 12.39 2.32
N ALA A 21 17.93 11.95 3.57
CA ALA A 21 17.67 10.55 3.89
C ALA A 21 16.17 10.21 3.78
N HIS A 22 15.31 11.14 4.20
CA HIS A 22 13.86 10.96 4.15
C HIS A 22 13.17 12.32 4.01
N LEU A 23 12.09 12.38 3.23
CA LEU A 23 11.29 13.59 3.03
C LEU A 23 9.81 13.26 3.23
N GLU A 24 9.20 13.96 4.18
CA GLU A 24 7.76 13.93 4.43
C GLU A 24 7.21 15.35 4.39
N HIS A 25 5.89 15.47 4.34
CA HIS A 25 5.23 16.75 4.53
C HIS A 25 4.03 16.60 5.46
N CYS A 26 3.69 17.69 6.15
CA CYS A 26 2.39 17.85 6.79
C CYS A 26 1.56 18.88 6.02
N SER A 27 0.60 19.56 6.66
CA SER A 27 -0.21 20.59 5.99
C SER A 27 0.53 21.88 5.69
N THR A 28 1.54 22.22 6.49
CA THR A 28 2.19 23.54 6.42
C THR A 28 3.70 23.47 6.39
N ARG A 29 4.28 22.27 6.53
CA ARG A 29 5.74 22.09 6.58
C ARG A 29 6.20 20.91 5.74
N LEU A 30 7.33 21.09 5.08
CA LEU A 30 8.19 20.01 4.62
C LEU A 30 9.09 19.58 5.77
N ARG A 31 9.29 18.28 5.93
CA ARG A 31 10.14 17.69 6.96
C ARG A 31 11.23 16.86 6.29
N PHE A 32 12.45 17.33 6.40
CA PHE A 32 13.64 16.68 5.89
C PHE A 32 14.36 15.99 7.05
N THR A 33 14.52 14.67 6.91
CA THR A 33 15.52 13.93 7.68
C THR A 33 16.80 13.96 6.85
N LEU A 34 17.80 14.66 7.36
CA LEU A 34 19.07 14.87 6.67
C LEU A 34 20.16 13.96 7.26
N LYS A 35 21.15 13.61 6.45
CA LYS A 35 22.35 12.88 6.90
C LYS A 35 23.26 13.80 7.72
N ASP A 36 23.39 15.06 7.29
CA ASP A 36 24.17 16.09 7.96
C ASP A 36 23.37 17.41 8.04
N ASN A 37 23.05 17.84 9.26
CA ASN A 37 22.31 19.08 9.51
C ASN A 37 23.19 20.34 9.36
N SER A 38 24.52 20.22 9.35
CA SER A 38 25.44 21.36 9.24
C SER A 38 25.47 21.98 7.84
N LEU A 39 25.10 21.22 6.81
CA LEU A 39 25.06 21.67 5.41
C LEU A 39 23.87 22.59 5.10
N VAL A 40 22.94 22.75 6.04
CA VAL A 40 21.70 23.49 5.81
C VAL A 40 21.90 24.98 6.02
N GLN A 41 21.63 25.75 4.98
CA GLN A 41 21.72 27.21 4.99
C GLN A 41 20.40 27.84 5.47
N LYS A 42 20.17 27.82 6.79
CA LYS A 42 18.93 28.28 7.40
C LYS A 42 18.54 29.71 7.00
N ASP A 43 19.48 30.66 7.08
CA ASP A 43 19.20 32.08 6.81
C ASP A 43 18.89 32.34 5.33
N ALA A 44 19.39 31.49 4.43
CA ALA A 44 19.09 31.56 3.01
C ALA A 44 17.72 30.93 2.71
N LEU A 45 17.39 29.81 3.36
CA LEU A 45 16.08 29.16 3.22
C LEU A 45 14.93 30.06 3.65
N GLU A 46 15.09 30.84 4.73
CA GLU A 46 14.05 31.78 5.19
C GLU A 46 13.82 32.95 4.23
N LYS A 47 14.71 33.17 3.25
CA LYS A 47 14.58 34.20 2.21
C LYS A 47 13.98 33.67 0.91
N VAL A 48 13.78 32.36 0.78
CA VAL A 48 13.18 31.76 -0.41
C VAL A 48 11.70 32.16 -0.48
N ASP A 49 11.25 32.62 -1.66
CA ASP A 49 9.85 32.98 -1.87
C ASP A 49 8.93 31.79 -1.59
N GLY A 50 7.97 31.99 -0.67
CA GLY A 50 7.08 30.93 -0.18
C GLY A 50 7.50 30.26 1.13
N VAL A 51 8.73 30.46 1.62
CA VAL A 51 9.16 29.92 2.92
C VAL A 51 8.80 30.92 4.02
N ILE A 52 7.89 30.51 4.90
CA ILE A 52 7.44 31.28 6.08
C ILE A 52 8.45 31.18 7.22
N GLY A 53 9.24 30.12 7.28
CA GLY A 53 10.32 29.99 8.25
C GLY A 53 10.95 28.61 8.28
N VAL A 54 12.11 28.48 8.94
CA VAL A 54 12.82 27.20 9.07
C VAL A 54 13.08 26.87 10.53
N ARG A 55 12.89 25.59 10.88
CA ARG A 55 13.17 25.05 12.22
C ARG A 55 14.05 23.82 12.10
N GLN A 56 15.18 23.84 12.77
CA GLN A 56 16.08 22.69 12.88
C GLN A 56 16.05 22.20 14.31
N ASN A 57 15.12 21.28 14.57
CA ASN A 57 15.09 20.55 15.85
C ASN A 57 15.66 19.15 15.58
N VAL A 58 14.82 18.11 15.63
CA VAL A 58 15.20 16.72 15.30
C VAL A 58 15.29 16.49 13.78
N GLN A 59 14.48 17.22 13.02
CA GLN A 59 14.45 17.22 11.55
C GLN A 59 14.52 18.69 11.08
N CYS A 60 15.04 18.91 9.88
CA CYS A 60 14.97 20.22 9.24
C CYS A 60 13.54 20.40 8.71
N GLN A 61 12.81 21.38 9.26
CA GLN A 61 11.44 21.70 8.90
C GLN A 61 11.40 23.03 8.16
N VAL A 62 10.95 23.01 6.91
CA VAL A 62 10.71 24.21 6.10
C VAL A 62 9.20 24.47 6.12
N ILE A 63 8.80 25.60 6.70
CA ILE A 63 7.40 26.01 6.81
C ILE A 63 7.05 26.78 5.55
N ILE A 64 6.14 26.25 4.73
CA ILE A 64 5.68 26.89 3.47
C ILE A 64 4.23 27.35 3.59
N GLY A 65 3.45 26.73 4.49
CA GLY A 65 2.03 27.03 4.65
C GLY A 65 1.18 26.28 3.63
N ASN A 66 0.18 26.96 3.06
CA ASN A 66 -0.91 26.34 2.30
C ASN A 66 -0.49 25.70 0.97
N ASP A 67 0.73 25.99 0.49
CA ASP A 67 1.25 25.50 -0.79
C ASP A 67 2.22 24.31 -0.63
N VAL A 68 2.28 23.70 0.57
CA VAL A 68 3.23 22.62 0.87
C VAL A 68 3.09 21.42 -0.06
N VAL A 69 1.88 21.05 -0.45
CA VAL A 69 1.66 19.85 -1.28
C VAL A 69 2.27 20.08 -2.66
N GLU A 70 1.99 21.25 -3.24
CA GLU A 70 2.54 21.66 -4.53
C GLU A 70 4.07 21.71 -4.49
N VAL A 71 4.66 22.26 -3.42
CA VAL A 71 6.13 22.30 -3.29
C VAL A 71 6.71 20.91 -3.02
N TYR A 72 6.04 20.06 -2.23
CA TYR A 72 6.50 18.68 -1.99
C TYR A 72 6.56 17.87 -3.28
N ASP A 73 5.50 17.94 -4.09
CA ASP A 73 5.45 17.24 -5.38
C ASP A 73 6.59 17.68 -6.29
N GLU A 74 6.89 18.97 -6.32
CA GLU A 74 7.97 19.49 -7.15
C GLU A 74 9.36 19.21 -6.56
N VAL A 75 9.53 19.19 -5.24
CA VAL A 75 10.76 18.72 -4.59
C VAL A 75 10.98 17.24 -4.92
N MET A 76 9.92 16.41 -4.88
CA MET A 76 10.00 15.00 -5.26
C MET A 76 10.35 14.84 -6.74
N ASN A 77 9.81 15.70 -7.60
CA ASN A 77 10.19 15.76 -9.01
C ASN A 77 11.68 16.09 -9.13
N VAL A 78 12.18 17.17 -8.52
CA VAL A 78 13.61 17.56 -8.55
C VAL A 78 14.53 16.45 -8.04
N LEU A 79 14.15 15.78 -6.94
CA LEU A 79 14.91 14.63 -6.41
C LEU A 79 14.90 13.43 -7.36
N GLY A 80 13.89 13.31 -8.23
CA GLY A 80 13.83 12.32 -9.32
C GLY A 80 14.41 12.78 -10.67
N HIS A 81 14.56 14.09 -10.91
CA HIS A 81 14.75 14.66 -12.26
C HIS A 81 16.20 14.73 -12.75
N GLU A 82 17.20 14.50 -11.89
CA GLU A 82 18.62 14.47 -12.31
C GLU A 82 19.09 13.13 -12.90
N LEU A 83 18.17 12.20 -13.17
CA LEU A 83 18.44 11.08 -14.10
C LEU A 83 17.95 11.38 -15.52
N THR A 84 17.34 12.54 -15.76
CA THR A 84 16.82 12.93 -17.08
C THR A 84 17.17 14.38 -17.38
N ALA A 85 18.46 14.67 -17.41
CA ALA A 85 19.01 15.83 -18.10
C ALA A 85 19.97 15.36 -19.19
N ASP A 86 19.49 14.45 -20.04
CA ASP A 86 19.89 14.43 -21.44
C ASP A 86 18.65 14.12 -22.30
N GLY A 87 18.61 14.75 -23.47
CA GLY A 87 17.44 14.80 -24.34
C GLY A 87 17.00 13.43 -24.82
N GLY A 88 15.86 12.98 -24.30
CA GLY A 88 15.15 11.82 -24.80
C GLY A 88 13.68 12.00 -24.53
N SER A 89 12.97 12.61 -25.48
CA SER A 89 11.52 12.42 -25.59
C SER A 89 11.27 10.96 -25.94
N GLU A 90 11.39 10.06 -24.97
CA GLU A 90 10.86 8.72 -25.11
C GLU A 90 9.35 8.86 -25.18
N GLY A 91 8.85 8.75 -26.41
CA GLY A 91 7.43 8.69 -26.68
C GLY A 91 6.81 7.68 -25.72
N LYS A 92 5.68 8.06 -25.13
CA LYS A 92 4.75 7.13 -24.50
C LYS A 92 4.42 6.04 -25.52
N GLN A 93 5.25 5.01 -25.58
CA GLN A 93 4.93 3.78 -26.26
C GLN A 93 3.67 3.32 -25.53
N LYS A 94 2.55 3.28 -26.25
CA LYS A 94 1.26 2.85 -25.70
C LYS A 94 1.46 1.45 -25.15
N GLN A 95 1.82 1.32 -23.87
CA GLN A 95 1.82 0.05 -23.19
C GLN A 95 0.44 -0.55 -23.39
N SER A 96 0.40 -1.81 -23.85
CA SER A 96 -0.87 -2.51 -23.99
C SER A 96 -1.58 -2.49 -22.64
N TRP A 97 -2.90 -2.34 -22.65
CA TRP A 97 -3.69 -2.28 -21.41
C TRP A 97 -3.41 -3.49 -20.49
N GLY A 98 -3.12 -4.65 -21.08
CA GLY A 98 -2.70 -5.84 -20.34
C GLY A 98 -1.35 -5.70 -19.63
N ALA A 99 -0.37 -5.03 -20.23
CA ALA A 99 0.92 -4.77 -19.58
C ALA A 99 0.77 -3.83 -18.38
N VAL A 100 -0.11 -2.82 -18.48
CA VAL A 100 -0.40 -1.90 -17.37
C VAL A 100 -1.11 -2.61 -16.23
N LEU A 101 -2.09 -3.48 -16.53
CA LEU A 101 -2.78 -4.28 -15.53
C LEU A 101 -1.82 -5.26 -14.83
N LEU A 102 -0.96 -5.92 -15.60
CA LEU A 102 0.03 -6.85 -15.05
C LEU A 102 1.03 -6.12 -14.14
N ASP A 103 1.56 -4.97 -14.58
CA ASP A 103 2.44 -4.13 -13.77
C ASP A 103 1.76 -3.66 -12.47
N PHE A 104 0.47 -3.30 -12.54
CA PHE A 104 -0.32 -2.93 -11.37
C PHE A 104 -0.43 -4.09 -10.36
N ILE A 105 -0.77 -5.29 -10.83
CA ILE A 105 -0.85 -6.50 -9.99
C ILE A 105 0.52 -6.79 -9.35
N ILE A 106 1.59 -6.82 -10.15
CA ILE A 106 2.95 -7.08 -9.64
C ILE A 106 3.33 -6.06 -8.57
N SER A 107 3.08 -4.77 -8.82
CA SER A 107 3.39 -3.68 -7.88
C SER A 107 2.66 -3.83 -6.54
N ILE A 108 1.43 -4.35 -6.54
CA ILE A 108 0.62 -4.52 -5.33
C ILE A 108 1.07 -5.76 -4.54
N PHE A 109 1.34 -6.87 -5.22
CA PHE A 109 1.59 -8.15 -4.55
C PHE A 109 3.06 -8.41 -4.24
N GLN A 110 4.00 -7.94 -5.06
CA GLN A 110 5.43 -8.20 -4.85
C GLN A 110 5.94 -7.77 -3.46
N PRO A 111 5.57 -6.59 -2.92
CA PRO A 111 5.99 -6.20 -1.58
C PRO A 111 5.38 -7.06 -0.46
N LEU A 112 4.30 -7.81 -0.74
CA LEU A 112 3.59 -8.63 0.23
C LEU A 112 4.19 -10.04 0.39
N ILE A 113 4.94 -10.50 -0.62
CA ILE A 113 5.51 -11.86 -0.67
C ILE A 113 6.30 -12.19 0.60
N PRO A 114 7.22 -11.35 1.11
CA PRO A 114 8.01 -11.72 2.29
C PRO A 114 7.17 -11.94 3.54
N ALA A 115 6.13 -11.12 3.75
CA ALA A 115 5.26 -11.24 4.91
C ALA A 115 4.39 -12.51 4.84
N VAL A 116 3.77 -12.76 3.69
CA VAL A 116 2.91 -13.94 3.47
C VAL A 116 3.75 -15.22 3.49
N ALA A 117 4.92 -15.23 2.87
CA ALA A 117 5.84 -16.37 2.87
C ALA A 117 6.35 -16.67 4.29
N GLY A 118 6.76 -15.64 5.05
CA GLY A 118 7.21 -15.81 6.43
C GLY A 118 6.12 -16.42 7.33
N GLY A 119 4.89 -15.92 7.23
CA GLY A 119 3.74 -16.48 7.94
C GLY A 119 3.43 -17.93 7.52
N GLY A 120 3.41 -18.19 6.22
CA GLY A 120 3.17 -19.52 5.65
C GLY A 120 4.19 -20.55 6.10
N VAL A 121 5.49 -20.26 5.97
CA VAL A 121 6.58 -21.15 6.40
C VAL A 121 6.50 -21.47 7.89
N LEU A 122 6.20 -20.47 8.74
CA LEU A 122 6.01 -20.70 10.16
C LEU A 122 4.86 -21.67 10.42
N LYS A 123 3.69 -21.47 9.80
CA LYS A 123 2.55 -22.38 9.94
C LYS A 123 2.87 -23.80 9.45
N SER A 124 3.60 -23.93 8.34
CA SER A 124 4.04 -25.22 7.81
C SER A 124 4.97 -25.94 8.78
N LEU A 125 5.92 -25.25 9.39
CA LEU A 125 6.81 -25.82 10.41
C LEU A 125 6.05 -26.25 11.66
N LEU A 126 5.08 -25.45 12.11
CA LEU A 126 4.22 -25.81 13.24
C LEU A 126 3.38 -27.06 12.91
N LEU A 127 2.77 -27.11 11.72
CA LEU A 127 2.02 -28.28 11.27
C LEU A 127 2.89 -29.54 11.27
N LEU A 128 4.12 -29.45 10.74
CA LEU A 128 5.08 -30.55 10.79
C LEU A 128 5.40 -30.97 12.22
N ALA A 129 5.72 -30.02 13.11
CA ALA A 129 6.00 -30.31 14.52
C ALA A 129 4.80 -30.97 15.21
N SER A 130 3.58 -30.61 14.83
CA SER A 130 2.37 -31.24 15.33
C SER A 130 2.20 -32.67 14.84
N VAL A 131 2.37 -32.91 13.54
CA VAL A 131 2.22 -34.24 12.94
C VAL A 131 3.30 -35.21 13.43
N THR A 132 4.53 -34.73 13.69
CA THR A 132 5.62 -35.55 14.23
C THR A 132 5.54 -35.76 15.75
N GLY A 133 4.53 -35.20 16.42
CA GLY A 133 4.38 -35.30 17.88
C GLY A 133 5.38 -34.47 18.69
N LEU A 134 6.15 -33.58 18.05
CA LEU A 134 7.05 -32.63 18.72
C LEU A 134 6.27 -31.56 19.49
N MET A 135 5.03 -31.27 19.07
CA MET A 135 4.19 -30.25 19.67
C MET A 135 2.71 -30.65 19.63
N ASP A 136 1.99 -30.40 20.71
CA ASP A 136 0.54 -30.60 20.72
C ASP A 136 -0.16 -29.39 20.06
N ASN A 137 -1.04 -29.65 19.09
CA ASN A 137 -1.81 -28.60 18.41
C ASN A 137 -2.84 -27.92 19.32
N THR A 138 -3.18 -28.54 20.45
CA THR A 138 -4.05 -27.96 21.47
C THR A 138 -3.27 -27.06 22.44
N SER A 139 -1.94 -27.17 22.48
CA SER A 139 -1.11 -26.36 23.37
C SER A 139 -1.27 -24.86 23.06
N GLN A 140 -1.30 -24.04 24.10
CA GLN A 140 -1.40 -22.58 23.95
C GLN A 140 -0.23 -22.02 23.13
N THR A 141 0.96 -22.59 23.29
CA THR A 141 2.14 -22.21 22.51
C THR A 141 1.93 -22.44 21.02
N TYR A 142 1.41 -23.61 20.62
CA TYR A 142 1.08 -23.89 19.22
C TYR A 142 0.06 -22.89 18.69
N GLN A 143 -1.02 -22.65 19.44
CA GLN A 143 -2.08 -21.74 19.03
C GLN A 143 -1.55 -20.30 18.82
N ILE A 144 -0.74 -19.79 19.74
CA ILE A 144 -0.13 -18.46 19.63
C ILE A 144 0.79 -18.38 18.39
N LEU A 145 1.67 -19.38 18.19
CA LEU A 145 2.57 -19.40 17.03
C LEU A 145 1.78 -19.52 15.71
N ASN A 146 0.69 -20.29 15.70
CA ASN A 146 -0.19 -20.43 14.55
C ASN A 146 -0.92 -19.12 14.22
N LEU A 147 -1.33 -18.35 15.24
CA LEU A 147 -1.90 -17.01 15.06
C LEU A 147 -0.86 -16.01 14.53
N ILE A 148 0.37 -16.06 15.03
CA ILE A 148 1.49 -15.24 14.52
C ILE A 148 1.70 -15.52 13.03
N GLY A 149 1.77 -16.80 12.64
CA GLY A 149 1.90 -17.19 11.24
C GLY A 149 0.69 -16.84 10.38
N GLY A 150 -0.50 -16.75 10.99
CA GLY A 150 -1.75 -16.37 10.31
C GLY A 150 -1.95 -14.87 10.13
N ALA A 151 -1.25 -14.03 10.90
CA ALA A 151 -1.46 -12.58 10.90
C ALA A 151 -1.29 -11.91 9.52
N PRO A 152 -0.27 -12.24 8.70
CA PRO A 152 -0.11 -11.64 7.38
C PRO A 152 -1.29 -11.91 6.43
N LEU A 153 -1.91 -13.10 6.54
CA LEU A 153 -3.09 -13.44 5.75
C LEU A 153 -4.34 -12.75 6.28
N TYR A 154 -4.53 -12.72 7.60
CA TYR A 154 -5.68 -12.04 8.21
C TYR A 154 -5.70 -10.55 7.85
N PHE A 155 -4.55 -9.88 7.96
CA PHE A 155 -4.37 -8.46 7.63
C PHE A 155 -4.01 -8.21 6.16
N LEU A 156 -4.13 -9.22 5.29
CA LEU A 156 -3.86 -9.07 3.85
C LEU A 156 -4.62 -7.90 3.20
N PRO A 157 -5.91 -7.63 3.53
CA PRO A 157 -6.61 -6.44 3.03
C PRO A 157 -5.88 -5.13 3.36
N ILE A 158 -5.34 -5.00 4.58
CA ILE A 158 -4.59 -3.81 5.02
C ILE A 158 -3.27 -3.69 4.29
N LEU A 159 -2.53 -4.80 4.16
CA LEU A 159 -1.24 -4.79 3.46
C LEU A 159 -1.42 -4.42 1.98
N VAL A 160 -2.47 -4.94 1.34
CA VAL A 160 -2.88 -4.57 -0.01
C VAL A 160 -3.29 -3.11 -0.10
N ALA A 161 -3.99 -2.59 0.92
CA ALA A 161 -4.37 -1.18 0.94
C ALA A 161 -3.14 -0.27 0.92
N ILE A 162 -2.10 -0.64 1.66
CA ILE A 162 -0.81 0.06 1.67
C ILE A 162 -0.16 0.05 0.29
N THR A 163 0.04 -1.12 -0.31
CA THR A 163 0.75 -1.22 -1.60
C THR A 163 -0.05 -0.60 -2.74
N THR A 164 -1.39 -0.72 -2.70
CA THR A 164 -2.29 -0.07 -3.67
C THR A 164 -2.26 1.45 -3.52
N ALA A 165 -2.29 1.98 -2.30
CA ALA A 165 -2.22 3.43 -2.07
C ALA A 165 -0.88 4.01 -2.56
N ASN A 166 0.22 3.29 -2.33
CA ASN A 166 1.54 3.67 -2.82
C ASN A 166 1.59 3.68 -4.36
N LYS A 167 1.02 2.67 -5.03
CA LYS A 167 0.94 2.63 -6.50
C LYS A 167 0.09 3.77 -7.06
N LEU A 168 -0.99 4.14 -6.38
CA LEU A 168 -1.92 5.20 -6.80
C LEU A 168 -1.50 6.61 -6.38
N LYS A 169 -0.45 6.74 -5.54
CA LYS A 169 0.06 7.99 -4.96
C LYS A 169 -1.03 8.77 -4.20
N VAL A 170 -1.68 8.07 -3.28
CA VAL A 170 -2.79 8.59 -2.45
C VAL A 170 -2.44 8.42 -0.98
N ASN A 171 -3.13 9.12 -0.08
CA ASN A 171 -2.79 9.06 1.34
C ASN A 171 -2.97 7.64 1.90
N GLN A 172 -1.85 7.00 2.22
CA GLN A 172 -1.80 5.62 2.67
C GLN A 172 -2.56 5.41 3.99
N LEU A 173 -2.48 6.34 4.93
CA LEU A 173 -3.12 6.19 6.23
C LEU A 173 -4.64 6.22 6.08
N VAL A 174 -5.18 7.09 5.23
CA VAL A 174 -6.63 7.18 4.98
C VAL A 174 -7.11 5.95 4.21
N ALA A 175 -6.35 5.47 3.22
CA ALA A 175 -6.65 4.23 2.51
C ALA A 175 -6.70 3.02 3.46
N VAL A 176 -5.72 2.90 4.36
CA VAL A 176 -5.68 1.88 5.40
C VAL A 176 -6.84 2.03 6.38
N SER A 177 -7.22 3.26 6.77
CA SER A 177 -8.41 3.48 7.61
C SER A 177 -9.71 3.08 6.89
N ALA A 178 -9.84 3.34 5.59
CA ALA A 178 -11.02 2.97 4.81
C ALA A 178 -11.19 1.45 4.72
N VAL A 179 -10.10 0.72 4.41
CA VAL A 179 -10.12 -0.75 4.38
C VAL A 179 -10.19 -1.35 5.78
N GLY A 180 -9.54 -0.71 6.75
CA GLY A 180 -9.55 -1.10 8.16
C GLY A 180 -10.95 -1.07 8.76
N ALA A 181 -11.77 -0.10 8.37
CA ALA A 181 -13.18 -0.05 8.77
C ALA A 181 -13.93 -1.33 8.39
N LEU A 182 -13.65 -1.92 7.21
CA LEU A 182 -14.32 -3.14 6.73
C LEU A 182 -13.99 -4.39 7.58
N ILE A 183 -12.83 -4.41 8.24
CA ILE A 183 -12.37 -5.54 9.05
C ILE A 183 -12.46 -5.28 10.56
N LEU A 184 -13.09 -4.16 10.97
CA LEU A 184 -13.31 -3.90 12.39
C LEU A 184 -14.16 -5.02 13.01
N PRO A 185 -13.78 -5.53 14.19
CA PRO A 185 -14.56 -6.57 14.86
C PRO A 185 -16.02 -6.16 15.09
N GLU A 186 -16.24 -4.92 15.54
CA GLU A 186 -17.59 -4.37 15.77
C GLU A 186 -18.43 -4.30 14.49
N LEU A 187 -17.82 -3.97 13.36
CA LEU A 187 -18.53 -3.97 12.08
C LEU A 187 -18.82 -5.41 11.63
N THR A 188 -17.88 -6.32 11.82
CA THR A 188 -18.06 -7.74 11.50
C THR A 188 -19.22 -8.36 12.29
N THR A 189 -19.34 -8.02 13.58
CA THR A 189 -20.48 -8.44 14.41
C THR A 189 -21.79 -7.83 13.91
N LEU A 190 -21.81 -6.53 13.60
CA LEU A 190 -23.00 -5.86 13.05
C LEU A 190 -23.47 -6.47 11.72
N LEU A 191 -22.54 -6.80 10.83
CA LEU A 191 -22.85 -7.47 9.56
C LEU A 191 -23.44 -8.87 9.79
N THR A 192 -22.99 -9.56 10.84
CA THR A 192 -23.53 -10.87 11.23
C THR A 192 -24.97 -10.78 11.73
N ASP A 193 -25.30 -9.69 12.42
CA ASP A 193 -26.64 -9.42 12.93
C ASP A 193 -27.62 -8.86 11.87
N GLY A 194 -27.18 -8.72 10.61
CA GLY A 194 -28.01 -8.23 9.51
C GLY A 194 -28.11 -6.70 9.45
N ALA A 195 -26.99 -6.00 9.68
CA ALA A 195 -26.93 -4.54 9.60
C ALA A 195 -27.43 -3.98 8.26
N ALA A 196 -28.06 -2.80 8.35
CA ALA A 196 -28.44 -2.00 7.19
C ALA A 196 -27.85 -0.59 7.32
N PHE A 197 -27.41 -0.04 6.20
CA PHE A 197 -26.97 1.34 6.11
C PHE A 197 -27.98 2.14 5.28
N MET A 198 -28.58 3.17 5.88
CA MET A 198 -29.59 4.02 5.23
C MET A 198 -30.74 3.25 4.55
N GLY A 199 -31.17 2.13 5.15
CA GLY A 199 -32.24 1.27 4.63
C GLY A 199 -31.79 0.22 3.60
N PHE A 200 -30.52 0.22 3.20
CA PHE A 200 -29.94 -0.84 2.37
C PHE A 200 -29.27 -1.90 3.24
N GLY A 201 -29.68 -3.16 3.07
CA GLY A 201 -29.06 -4.29 3.77
C GLY A 201 -27.59 -4.46 3.36
N LEU A 202 -26.73 -4.68 4.34
CA LEU A 202 -25.32 -5.01 4.11
C LEU A 202 -25.16 -6.53 4.04
N GLN A 203 -24.31 -7.01 3.12
CA GLN A 203 -24.01 -8.43 3.05
C GLN A 203 -23.07 -8.84 4.17
N ASN A 204 -23.35 -9.99 4.80
CA ASN A 204 -22.45 -10.59 5.77
C ASN A 204 -21.23 -11.19 5.06
N ILE A 205 -20.18 -10.39 4.88
CA ILE A 205 -18.93 -10.79 4.25
C ILE A 205 -17.81 -10.66 5.28
N ALA A 206 -17.06 -11.75 5.48
CA ALA A 206 -15.81 -11.71 6.23
C ALA A 206 -14.72 -11.08 5.35
N TYR A 207 -14.50 -9.77 5.51
CA TYR A 207 -13.50 -9.02 4.75
C TYR A 207 -12.05 -9.36 5.13
N ALA A 208 -11.83 -10.03 6.26
CA ALA A 208 -10.51 -10.55 6.61
C ALA A 208 -9.99 -11.48 5.51
N SER A 209 -8.69 -11.36 5.19
CA SER A 209 -8.03 -12.09 4.10
C SER A 209 -8.55 -11.80 2.67
N GLN A 210 -9.49 -10.87 2.46
CA GLN A 210 -10.04 -10.55 1.15
C GLN A 210 -9.26 -9.45 0.42
N VAL A 211 -8.65 -9.79 -0.71
CA VAL A 211 -7.82 -8.85 -1.48
C VAL A 211 -8.64 -7.95 -2.40
N PHE A 212 -9.59 -8.52 -3.16
CA PHE A 212 -10.35 -7.78 -4.17
C PHE A 212 -11.21 -6.66 -3.57
N PRO A 213 -11.96 -6.85 -2.47
CA PRO A 213 -12.64 -5.76 -1.77
C PRO A 213 -11.70 -4.61 -1.40
N ALA A 214 -10.49 -4.92 -0.90
CA ALA A 214 -9.51 -3.91 -0.52
C ALA A 214 -8.99 -3.12 -1.73
N ILE A 215 -8.61 -3.79 -2.81
CA ILE A 215 -8.13 -3.13 -4.05
C ILE A 215 -9.21 -2.20 -4.60
N LEU A 216 -10.45 -2.67 -4.72
CA LEU A 216 -11.57 -1.87 -5.24
C LEU A 216 -11.86 -0.66 -4.35
N THR A 217 -11.83 -0.85 -3.03
CA THR A 217 -12.00 0.22 -2.05
C THR A 217 -10.95 1.30 -2.22
N VAL A 218 -9.67 0.93 -2.35
CA VAL A 218 -8.58 1.92 -2.52
C VAL A 218 -8.57 2.57 -3.91
N LEU A 219 -8.95 1.84 -4.96
CA LEU A 219 -9.14 2.42 -6.30
C LEU A 219 -10.23 3.49 -6.30
N PHE A 220 -11.34 3.24 -5.62
CA PHE A 220 -12.42 4.21 -5.47
C PHE A 220 -11.99 5.39 -4.60
N TYR A 221 -11.39 5.12 -3.44
CA TYR A 221 -10.79 6.12 -2.56
C TYR A 221 -9.87 7.08 -3.32
N ALA A 222 -9.02 6.56 -4.22
CA ALA A 222 -8.10 7.37 -5.00
C ALA A 222 -8.79 8.40 -5.91
N GLN A 223 -10.00 8.10 -6.41
CA GLN A 223 -10.79 9.07 -7.16
C GLN A 223 -11.42 10.10 -6.23
N ILE A 224 -11.91 9.66 -5.08
CA ILE A 224 -12.56 10.50 -4.08
C ILE A 224 -11.57 11.50 -3.46
N GLU A 225 -10.37 11.07 -3.08
CA GLU A 225 -9.33 11.96 -2.54
C GLU A 225 -8.97 13.04 -3.56
N LYS A 226 -8.78 12.69 -4.84
CA LYS A 226 -8.48 13.67 -5.91
C LYS A 226 -9.63 14.66 -6.09
N LEU A 227 -10.87 14.18 -6.07
CA LEU A 227 -12.06 15.02 -6.20
C LEU A 227 -12.16 16.03 -5.04
N PHE A 228 -12.09 15.56 -3.80
CA PHE A 228 -12.19 16.45 -2.65
C PHE A 228 -10.98 17.35 -2.49
N THR A 229 -9.78 16.91 -2.83
CA THR A 229 -8.60 17.79 -2.88
C THR A 229 -8.83 18.96 -3.83
N ARG A 230 -9.42 18.72 -5.01
CA ARG A 230 -9.73 19.76 -5.99
C ARG A 230 -10.82 20.73 -5.52
N ILE A 231 -11.84 20.25 -4.81
CA ILE A 231 -12.99 21.07 -4.37
C ILE A 231 -12.68 21.84 -3.07
N SER A 232 -11.81 21.31 -2.22
CA SER A 232 -11.64 21.82 -0.85
C SER A 232 -10.80 23.10 -0.79
N PRO A 233 -11.25 24.13 -0.03
CA PRO A 233 -10.43 25.28 0.31
C PRO A 233 -9.17 24.88 1.09
N LYS A 234 -8.03 25.50 0.75
CA LYS A 234 -6.72 25.16 1.34
C LYS A 234 -6.68 25.08 2.88
N PRO A 235 -7.31 26.00 3.65
CA PRO A 235 -7.22 25.98 5.11
C PRO A 235 -7.87 24.76 5.79
N ILE A 236 -8.90 24.18 5.17
CA ILE A 236 -9.68 23.07 5.75
C ILE A 236 -9.36 21.71 5.11
N ARG A 237 -8.61 21.71 4.01
CA ARG A 237 -8.30 20.53 3.19
C ARG A 237 -7.73 19.37 4.01
N ILE A 238 -6.87 19.67 5.00
CA ILE A 238 -6.20 18.64 5.82
C ILE A 238 -7.16 17.70 6.56
N PHE A 239 -8.29 18.22 7.08
CA PHE A 239 -9.25 17.39 7.80
C PHE A 239 -10.46 17.05 6.93
N PHE A 240 -10.86 17.97 6.04
CA PHE A 240 -12.05 17.79 5.22
C PHE A 240 -11.87 16.70 4.16
N VAL A 241 -10.70 16.64 3.49
CA VAL A 241 -10.47 15.62 2.45
C VAL A 241 -10.48 14.21 3.04
N PRO A 242 -9.72 13.88 4.10
CA PRO A 242 -9.79 12.55 4.72
C PRO A 242 -11.19 12.20 5.24
N MET A 243 -11.85 13.14 5.91
CA MET A 243 -13.20 12.94 6.46
C MET A 243 -14.21 12.58 5.37
N MET A 244 -14.29 13.38 4.31
CA MET A 244 -15.21 13.12 3.20
C MET A 244 -14.84 11.84 2.45
N SER A 245 -13.55 11.56 2.32
CA SER A 245 -13.11 10.35 1.66
C SER A 245 -13.54 9.11 2.42
N LEU A 246 -13.44 9.08 3.75
CA LEU A 246 -13.93 7.96 4.57
C LEU A 246 -15.46 7.85 4.57
N VAL A 247 -16.16 8.96 4.77
CA VAL A 247 -17.64 9.02 4.81
C VAL A 247 -18.28 8.52 3.52
N ILE A 248 -17.60 8.67 2.38
CA ILE A 248 -18.12 8.23 1.08
C ILE A 248 -17.56 6.85 0.70
N THR A 249 -16.26 6.63 0.89
CA THR A 249 -15.62 5.37 0.47
C THR A 249 -16.11 4.19 1.28
N VAL A 250 -16.23 4.30 2.61
CA VAL A 250 -16.56 3.14 3.45
C VAL A 250 -18.00 2.65 3.20
N PRO A 251 -19.04 3.49 3.14
CA PRO A 251 -20.38 3.01 2.80
C PRO A 251 -20.48 2.44 1.40
N VAL A 252 -19.85 3.06 0.40
CA VAL A 252 -19.83 2.53 -0.98
C VAL A 252 -19.09 1.19 -1.03
N ALA A 253 -18.03 1.03 -0.25
CA ALA A 253 -17.33 -0.22 -0.11
C ALA A 253 -18.22 -1.30 0.52
N LEU A 254 -18.96 -1.01 1.58
CA LEU A 254 -19.85 -2.00 2.20
C LEU A 254 -21.05 -2.38 1.32
N LEU A 255 -21.63 -1.42 0.61
CA LEU A 255 -22.83 -1.64 -0.20
C LEU A 255 -22.56 -2.27 -1.56
N ILE A 256 -21.43 -1.92 -2.20
CA ILE A 256 -21.20 -2.23 -3.61
C ILE A 256 -19.85 -2.91 -3.80
N LEU A 257 -18.75 -2.25 -3.45
CA LEU A 257 -17.41 -2.72 -3.86
C LEU A 257 -16.96 -3.97 -3.11
N GLY A 258 -17.41 -4.12 -1.87
CA GLY A 258 -17.15 -5.26 -1.01
C GLY A 258 -17.82 -6.52 -1.53
N PRO A 259 -19.16 -6.53 -1.68
CA PRO A 259 -19.90 -7.59 -2.37
C PRO A 259 -19.32 -7.93 -3.75
N LEU A 260 -19.07 -6.92 -4.58
CA LEU A 260 -18.51 -7.13 -5.91
C LEU A 260 -17.13 -7.78 -5.86
N GLY A 261 -16.25 -7.29 -4.98
CA GLY A 261 -14.91 -7.85 -4.79
C GLY A 261 -14.95 -9.28 -4.26
N PHE A 262 -15.89 -9.58 -3.36
CA PHE A 262 -16.09 -10.92 -2.83
C PHE A 262 -16.52 -11.89 -3.94
N GLU A 263 -17.51 -11.53 -4.75
CA GLU A 263 -17.96 -12.35 -5.88
C GLU A 263 -16.87 -12.57 -6.94
N VAL A 264 -16.07 -11.53 -7.22
CA VAL A 264 -14.89 -11.70 -8.09
C VAL A 264 -13.90 -12.70 -7.48
N GLY A 265 -13.68 -12.61 -6.16
CA GLY A 265 -12.81 -13.54 -5.43
C GLY A 265 -13.32 -14.98 -5.44
N THR A 266 -14.62 -15.21 -5.27
CA THR A 266 -15.22 -16.55 -5.28
C THR A 266 -15.14 -17.17 -6.67
N ILE A 267 -15.45 -16.42 -7.72
CA ILE A 267 -15.31 -16.87 -9.12
C ILE A 267 -13.85 -17.21 -9.43
N PHE A 268 -12.92 -16.33 -9.04
CA PHE A 268 -11.50 -16.57 -9.23
C PHE A 268 -11.02 -17.83 -8.51
N SER A 269 -11.48 -18.03 -7.26
CA SER A 269 -11.17 -19.22 -6.47
C SER A 269 -11.74 -20.48 -7.11
N ALA A 270 -12.99 -20.42 -7.60
CA ALA A 270 -13.62 -21.52 -8.31
C ALA A 270 -12.86 -21.88 -9.60
N ALA A 271 -12.37 -20.90 -10.34
CA ALA A 271 -11.55 -21.12 -11.53
C ALA A 271 -10.22 -21.83 -11.19
N ILE A 272 -9.55 -21.42 -10.11
CA ILE A 272 -8.33 -22.10 -9.63
C ILE A 272 -8.62 -23.54 -9.22
N ILE A 273 -9.70 -23.76 -8.45
CA ILE A 273 -10.09 -25.11 -8.02
C ILE A 273 -10.42 -25.99 -9.23
N TRP A 274 -11.15 -25.46 -10.21
CA TRP A 274 -11.46 -26.17 -11.46
C TRP A 274 -10.19 -26.54 -12.23
N LEU A 275 -9.25 -25.61 -12.35
CA LEU A 275 -7.97 -25.82 -13.00
C LEU A 275 -7.16 -26.90 -12.28
N TYR A 276 -7.13 -26.85 -10.95
CA TYR A 276 -6.46 -27.86 -10.13
C TYR A 276 -7.13 -29.23 -10.23
N ALA A 277 -8.46 -29.31 -10.29
CA ALA A 277 -9.16 -30.58 -10.43
C ALA A 277 -8.86 -31.28 -11.78
N HIS A 278 -8.68 -30.52 -12.87
CA HIS A 278 -8.46 -31.06 -14.22
C HIS A 278 -6.98 -31.21 -14.60
N LEU A 279 -6.15 -30.25 -14.19
CA LEU A 279 -4.73 -30.15 -14.53
C LEU A 279 -3.80 -30.33 -13.32
N GLY A 280 -4.32 -30.48 -12.10
CA GLY A 280 -3.51 -30.60 -10.89
C GLY A 280 -2.55 -31.79 -10.94
N TRP A 281 -2.97 -32.91 -11.54
CA TRP A 281 -2.11 -34.07 -11.77
C TRP A 281 -0.97 -33.78 -12.78
N VAL A 282 -1.23 -32.92 -13.78
CA VAL A 282 -0.22 -32.48 -14.75
C VAL A 282 0.76 -31.52 -14.08
N ALA A 283 0.25 -30.54 -13.33
CA ALA A 283 1.06 -29.56 -12.60
C ALA A 283 1.95 -30.24 -11.56
N THR A 284 1.41 -31.16 -10.74
CA THR A 284 2.21 -31.94 -9.79
C THR A 284 3.20 -32.87 -10.50
N GLY A 285 2.82 -33.50 -11.61
CA GLY A 285 3.72 -34.35 -12.39
C GLY A 285 4.92 -33.59 -12.99
N ILE A 286 4.66 -32.42 -13.59
CA ILE A 286 5.72 -31.54 -14.14
C ILE A 286 6.59 -30.98 -13.02
N LEU A 287 5.99 -30.52 -11.93
CA LEU A 287 6.74 -29.98 -10.80
C LEU A 287 7.65 -31.04 -10.19
N ALA A 288 7.14 -32.26 -9.97
CA ALA A 288 7.92 -33.38 -9.43
C ALA A 288 9.08 -33.79 -10.36
N ALA A 289 8.89 -33.71 -11.68
CA ALA A 289 9.93 -34.01 -12.65
C ALA A 289 11.03 -32.92 -12.73
N VAL A 290 10.65 -31.65 -12.60
CA VAL A 290 11.56 -30.51 -12.78
C VAL A 290 12.22 -30.06 -11.47
N LEU A 291 11.58 -30.28 -10.32
CA LEU A 291 12.08 -29.91 -8.99
C LEU A 291 13.52 -30.39 -8.72
N PRO A 292 13.89 -31.67 -8.96
CA PRO A 292 15.25 -32.14 -8.73
C PRO A 292 16.29 -31.37 -9.55
N LEU A 293 15.99 -31.07 -10.83
CA LEU A 293 16.86 -30.29 -11.71
C LEU A 293 16.96 -28.82 -11.29
N MET A 294 15.86 -28.24 -10.80
CA MET A 294 15.82 -26.87 -10.27
C MET A 294 16.54 -26.73 -8.91
N VAL A 295 16.58 -27.77 -8.10
CA VAL A 295 17.35 -27.80 -6.84
C VAL A 295 18.84 -27.83 -7.13
N VAL A 296 19.28 -28.67 -8.09
CA VAL A 296 20.68 -28.74 -8.54
C VAL A 296 21.17 -27.43 -9.12
N THR A 297 20.31 -26.67 -9.81
CA THR A 297 20.64 -25.37 -10.44
C THR A 297 20.37 -24.16 -9.54
N GLY A 298 19.82 -24.36 -8.34
CA GLY A 298 19.50 -23.27 -7.39
C GLY A 298 18.30 -22.40 -7.75
N MET A 299 17.60 -22.69 -8.85
CA MET A 299 16.45 -21.90 -9.35
C MET A 299 15.14 -22.15 -8.57
N HIS A 300 15.09 -23.16 -7.70
CA HIS A 300 13.93 -23.46 -6.83
C HIS A 300 13.50 -22.27 -5.95
N LYS A 301 14.37 -21.28 -5.72
CA LYS A 301 14.06 -20.06 -4.95
C LYS A 301 12.91 -19.24 -5.54
N ALA A 302 12.64 -19.33 -6.83
CA ALA A 302 11.54 -18.63 -7.50
C ALA A 302 10.14 -19.24 -7.19
N MET A 303 10.08 -20.47 -6.69
CA MET A 303 8.82 -21.20 -6.44
C MET A 303 8.40 -21.26 -4.97
N ILE A 304 9.24 -20.73 -4.06
CA ILE A 304 9.00 -20.71 -2.61
C ILE A 304 7.63 -20.12 -2.20
N PRO A 305 7.02 -19.15 -2.90
CA PRO A 305 5.70 -18.64 -2.51
C PRO A 305 4.52 -19.59 -2.80
N TYR A 306 4.72 -20.64 -3.59
CA TYR A 306 3.64 -21.49 -4.14
C TYR A 306 3.77 -22.98 -3.77
N ALA A 307 4.66 -23.31 -2.81
CA ALA A 307 4.85 -24.66 -2.26
C ALA A 307 4.24 -24.77 -0.85
#